data_AF-G9KP55-F1
#
_entry.id   AF-G9KP55-F1
#
_cell.length_a   1.000
_cell.length_b   1.000
_cell.length_c   1.000
_cell.angle_alpha   90.00
_cell.angle_beta   90.00
_cell.angle_gamma   90.00
#
_symmetry.space_group_name_H-M   'P 1'
#
loop_
_entity.id
_entity.type
_entity.pdbx_description
1 polymer ?
#
loop_
_entity_poly.entity_id
_entity_poly.type
_entity_poly.pdbx_seq_one_letter_code
_entity_poly.pdbx_strand_id
1 'polypeptide(L)'
;APLLDFSILKDRSFICYALFGLFATLGFFAPSLYIIPMGISLGIEQERAAFLLSTMAIAEVFGRIGAGCVLSREPIRKIYIELICVVLLMVSLFAFTFAAEFWGLMSCSIFFGFMVGTVGGTHIPLLAEDDVVGIERMSSAAGVYVFIQSIAGLAGPPLAGLLVDQSKIYSRAFYSCAAGMAVAAVCLALVRPCKTGLCQGHPAGEGQAESPRGKALQDIPEDFLEMDLGKNEHKGHVKTEP
;
A
#
# COMPACT_ATOMS: atom_id res chain seq x y z
N ALA A 1 -16.67 6.58 17.89
CA ALA A 1 -15.28 6.16 18.12
C ALA A 1 -14.39 7.40 18.16
N PRO A 2 -13.31 7.44 18.97
CA PRO A 2 -12.35 8.54 18.93
C PRO A 2 -11.79 8.71 17.51
N LEU A 3 -11.60 9.95 17.06
CA LEU A 3 -11.14 10.27 15.69
C LEU A 3 -9.67 9.88 15.45
N LEU A 4 -8.87 9.77 16.51
CA LEU A 4 -7.48 9.33 16.49
C LEU A 4 -7.23 8.36 17.65
N ASP A 5 -7.18 7.07 17.35
CA ASP A 5 -6.74 6.04 18.29
C ASP A 5 -5.24 5.77 18.09
N PHE A 6 -4.41 6.33 18.97
CA PHE A 6 -2.97 6.12 18.97
C PHE A 6 -2.56 4.69 19.38
N SER A 7 -3.50 3.84 19.81
CA SER A 7 -3.25 2.42 20.05
C SER A 7 -2.73 1.70 18.80
N ILE A 8 -3.06 2.21 17.61
CA ILE A 8 -2.60 1.69 16.31
C ILE A 8 -1.08 1.84 16.14
N LEU A 9 -0.45 2.87 16.73
CA LEU A 9 1.01 3.03 16.71
C LEU A 9 1.74 1.95 17.50
N LYS A 10 1.04 1.15 18.33
CA LYS A 10 1.64 0.05 19.07
C LYS A 10 1.74 -1.23 18.23
N ASP A 11 0.99 -1.32 17.13
CA ASP A 11 1.03 -2.47 16.24
C ASP A 11 2.31 -2.43 15.38
N ARG A 12 3.12 -3.48 15.49
CA ARG A 12 4.38 -3.60 14.72
C ARG A 12 4.14 -3.60 13.21
N SER A 13 3.00 -4.12 12.76
CA SER A 13 2.62 -4.16 11.35
C SER A 13 2.38 -2.74 10.81
N PHE A 14 1.67 -1.92 11.59
CA PHE A 14 1.42 -0.52 11.26
C PHE A 14 2.71 0.31 11.31
N ILE A 15 3.58 0.10 12.30
CA ILE A 15 4.88 0.80 12.36
C ILE A 15 5.71 0.49 11.11
N CYS A 16 5.84 -0.79 10.72
CA CYS A 16 6.59 -1.17 9.52
C CYS A 16 5.99 -0.53 8.25
N TYR A 17 4.66 -0.48 8.18
CA TYR A 17 3.95 0.16 7.07
C TYR A 17 4.14 1.69 7.05
N ALA A 18 4.07 2.35 8.20
CA ALA A 18 4.30 3.78 8.34
C ALA A 18 5.76 4.17 7.98
N LEU A 19 6.73 3.34 8.38
CA LEU A 19 8.13 3.50 7.99
C LEU A 19 8.30 3.32 6.48
N PHE A 20 7.68 2.31 5.88
CA PHE A 20 7.64 2.15 4.42
C PHE A 20 7.15 3.44 3.75
N GLY A 21 6.01 3.97 4.20
CA GLY A 21 5.44 5.21 3.70
C GLY A 21 6.36 6.41 3.81
N LEU A 22 7.00 6.57 4.97
CA LEU A 22 7.96 7.65 5.22
C LEU A 22 9.13 7.61 4.23
N PHE A 23 9.77 6.44 4.08
CA PHE A 23 10.91 6.27 3.17
C PHE A 23 10.50 6.34 1.71
N ALA A 24 9.34 5.79 1.34
CA ALA A 24 8.81 5.86 -0.02
C ALA A 24 8.56 7.31 -0.43
N THR A 25 7.90 8.10 0.42
CA THR A 25 7.65 9.51 0.15
C THR A 25 8.95 10.30 0.00
N LEU A 26 9.95 10.09 0.86
CA LEU A 26 11.27 10.71 0.69
C LEU A 26 11.94 10.31 -0.63
N GLY A 27 11.81 9.04 -1.06
CA GLY A 27 12.35 8.54 -2.32
C GLY A 27 11.67 9.13 -3.57
N PHE A 28 10.37 9.41 -3.51
CA PHE A 28 9.60 9.96 -4.63
C PHE A 28 9.85 11.44 -4.90
N PHE A 29 10.27 12.21 -3.90
CA PHE A 29 10.52 13.64 -4.07
C PHE A 29 11.71 13.93 -4.98
N ALA A 30 12.77 13.11 -4.94
CA ALA A 30 14.01 13.43 -5.62
C ALA A 30 13.89 13.47 -7.16
N PRO A 31 13.31 12.47 -7.85
CA PRO A 31 13.16 12.54 -9.31
C PRO A 31 12.32 13.75 -9.73
N SER A 32 11.21 14.00 -9.04
CA SER A 32 10.34 15.15 -9.35
C SER A 32 11.04 16.50 -9.16
N LEU A 33 11.91 16.62 -8.14
CA LEU A 33 12.66 17.85 -7.87
C LEU A 33 13.88 18.02 -8.78
N TYR A 34 14.57 16.93 -9.14
CA TYR A 34 15.86 17.00 -9.83
C TYR A 34 15.83 16.69 -11.32
N ILE A 35 14.73 16.18 -11.87
CA ILE A 35 14.66 15.85 -13.30
C ILE A 35 14.98 17.06 -14.19
N ILE A 36 14.50 18.26 -13.81
CA ILE A 36 14.76 19.51 -14.53
C ILE A 36 16.23 19.91 -14.46
N PRO A 37 16.83 20.14 -13.27
CA PRO A 37 18.24 20.54 -13.19
C PRO A 37 19.18 19.46 -13.72
N MET A 38 18.84 18.18 -13.59
CA MET A 38 19.58 17.08 -14.22
C MET A 38 19.56 17.18 -15.75
N GLY A 39 18.39 17.41 -16.35
CA GLY A 39 18.29 17.60 -17.80
C GLY A 39 19.13 18.77 -18.28
N ILE A 40 19.07 19.91 -17.58
CA ILE A 40 19.88 21.09 -17.89
C ILE A 40 21.38 20.78 -17.78
N SER A 41 21.80 20.01 -16.76
CA SER A 41 23.21 19.63 -16.58
C SER A 41 23.75 18.73 -17.69
N LEU A 42 22.88 18.00 -18.39
CA LEU A 42 23.20 17.17 -19.54
C LEU A 42 23.17 17.95 -20.87
N GLY A 43 22.95 19.27 -20.82
CA GLY A 43 22.85 20.14 -22.00
C GLY A 43 21.48 20.13 -22.68
N ILE A 44 20.44 19.60 -22.02
CA ILE A 44 19.06 19.64 -22.51
C ILE A 44 18.49 21.03 -22.25
N GLU A 45 17.85 21.60 -23.27
CA GLU A 45 17.16 22.88 -23.16
C GLU A 45 16.10 22.88 -22.05
N GLN A 46 15.96 24.00 -21.33
CA GLN A 46 15.08 24.12 -20.16
C GLN A 46 13.62 23.77 -20.49
N GLU A 47 13.13 24.15 -21.68
CA GLU A 47 11.77 23.81 -22.13
C GLU A 47 11.58 22.29 -22.26
N ARG A 48 12.57 21.60 -22.84
CA ARG A 48 12.56 20.14 -22.97
C ARG A 48 12.68 19.44 -21.61
N ALA A 49 13.47 20.00 -20.70
CA ALA A 49 13.58 19.48 -19.34
C ALA A 49 12.27 19.64 -18.56
N ALA A 50 11.57 20.77 -18.70
CA ALA A 50 10.24 20.96 -18.12
C ALA A 50 9.22 19.96 -18.70
N PHE A 51 9.33 19.65 -19.99
CA PHE A 51 8.49 18.63 -20.64
C PHE A 51 8.67 17.23 -20.04
N LEU A 52 9.87 16.87 -19.57
CA LEU A 52 10.09 15.61 -18.84
C LEU A 52 9.27 15.55 -17.55
N LEU A 53 9.23 16.65 -16.79
CA LEU A 53 8.43 16.71 -15.56
C LEU A 53 6.92 16.68 -15.87
N SER A 54 6.48 17.38 -16.92
CA SER A 54 5.07 17.34 -17.33
C SER A 54 4.63 15.94 -17.76
N THR A 55 5.45 15.24 -18.55
CA THR A 55 5.14 13.87 -18.99
C THR A 55 5.18 12.86 -17.86
N MET A 56 6.07 13.02 -16.88
CA MET A 56 6.08 12.26 -15.63
C MET A 56 4.77 12.43 -14.85
N ALA A 57 4.29 13.67 -14.68
CA ALA A 57 3.03 13.95 -13.98
C ALA A 57 1.81 13.38 -14.71
N ILE A 58 1.78 13.46 -16.05
CA ILE A 58 0.72 12.84 -16.86
C ILE A 58 0.75 11.31 -16.69
N ALA A 59 1.92 10.70 -16.76
CA ALA A 59 2.08 9.26 -16.56
C ALA A 59 1.63 8.82 -15.15
N GLU A 60 1.86 9.65 -14.13
CA GLU A 60 1.37 9.41 -12.77
C GLU A 60 -0.15 9.33 -12.71
N VAL A 61 -0.86 10.23 -13.39
CA VAL A 61 -2.33 10.18 -13.47
C VAL A 61 -2.79 8.87 -14.10
N PHE A 62 -2.16 8.45 -15.21
CA PHE A 62 -2.48 7.16 -15.83
C PHE A 62 -2.14 5.96 -14.93
N GLY A 63 -1.05 6.05 -14.16
CA GLY A 63 -0.68 5.05 -13.15
C GLY A 63 -1.77 4.87 -12.09
N ARG A 64 -2.36 5.98 -11.61
CA ARG A 64 -3.48 5.92 -10.64
C ARG A 64 -4.71 5.24 -11.21
N ILE A 65 -5.04 5.51 -12.47
CA ILE A 65 -6.14 4.81 -13.17
C ILE A 65 -5.81 3.33 -13.31
N GLY A 66 -4.56 3.01 -13.69
CA GLY A 66 -4.05 1.65 -13.79
C GLY A 66 -4.15 0.87 -12.49
N ALA A 67 -3.79 1.50 -11.35
CA ALA A 67 -3.96 0.90 -10.02
C ALA A 67 -5.42 0.49 -9.76
N GLY A 68 -6.40 1.35 -10.09
CA GLY A 68 -7.82 1.02 -9.94
C GLY A 68 -8.22 -0.26 -10.71
N CYS A 69 -7.72 -0.40 -11.95
CA CYS A 69 -7.93 -1.61 -12.74
C CYS A 69 -7.21 -2.84 -12.17
N VAL A 70 -5.98 -2.68 -11.69
CA VAL A 70 -5.17 -3.76 -11.10
C VAL A 70 -5.82 -4.27 -9.82
N LEU A 71 -6.34 -3.38 -8.97
CA LEU A 71 -7.05 -3.73 -7.75
C LEU A 71 -8.37 -4.45 -7.99
N SER A 72 -8.97 -4.27 -9.16
CA SER A 72 -10.19 -4.97 -9.56
C SER A 72 -9.94 -6.44 -9.95
N ARG A 73 -8.68 -6.87 -10.08
CA ARG A 73 -8.32 -8.25 -10.40
C ARG A 73 -8.02 -9.02 -9.11
N GLU A 74 -8.92 -9.94 -8.76
CA GLU A 74 -8.97 -10.58 -7.44
C GLU A 74 -7.96 -11.70 -7.10
N PRO A 75 -7.12 -12.29 -7.99
CA PRO A 75 -6.32 -13.44 -7.55
C PRO A 75 -5.03 -13.08 -6.79
N ILE A 76 -4.60 -11.82 -6.74
CA ILE A 76 -3.28 -11.43 -6.20
C ILE A 76 -3.43 -10.50 -4.99
N ARG A 77 -2.73 -10.80 -3.88
CA ARG A 77 -2.71 -9.94 -2.68
C ARG A 77 -2.06 -8.60 -3.01
N LYS A 78 -2.70 -7.50 -2.60
CA LYS A 78 -2.30 -6.14 -3.01
C LYS A 78 -0.90 -5.77 -2.54
N ILE A 79 -0.47 -6.29 -1.40
CA ILE A 79 0.89 -6.08 -0.88
C ILE A 79 2.01 -6.60 -1.81
N TYR A 80 1.78 -7.68 -2.57
CA TYR A 80 2.80 -8.18 -3.50
C TYR A 80 2.90 -7.28 -4.73
N ILE A 81 1.76 -6.77 -5.20
CA ILE A 81 1.70 -5.79 -6.28
C ILE A 81 2.46 -4.54 -5.87
N GLU A 82 2.19 -4.03 -4.66
CA GLU A 82 2.90 -2.88 -4.09
C GLU A 82 4.41 -3.12 -4.01
N LEU A 83 4.83 -4.28 -3.47
CA LEU A 83 6.24 -4.62 -3.35
C LEU A 83 6.93 -4.67 -4.73
N ILE A 84 6.28 -5.25 -5.74
CA ILE A 84 6.80 -5.28 -7.11
C ILE A 84 6.92 -3.85 -7.65
N CYS A 85 5.90 -3.01 -7.46
CA CYS A 85 5.95 -1.61 -7.91
C CYS A 85 7.09 -0.82 -7.25
N VAL A 86 7.30 -0.98 -5.93
CA VAL A 86 8.38 -0.33 -5.18
C VAL A 86 9.76 -0.80 -5.66
N VAL A 87 9.93 -2.09 -5.96
CA VAL A 87 11.18 -2.62 -6.53
C VAL A 87 11.40 -2.06 -7.93
N LEU A 88 10.37 -2.00 -8.78
CA LEU A 88 10.48 -1.41 -10.11
C LEU A 88 10.82 0.09 -10.06
N LEU A 89 10.28 0.83 -9.08
CA LEU A 89 10.65 2.21 -8.82
C LEU A 89 12.13 2.34 -8.46
N MET A 90 12.64 1.49 -7.58
CA MET A 90 14.06 1.46 -7.26
C MET A 90 14.90 1.22 -8.52
N VAL A 91 14.55 0.23 -9.34
CA VAL A 91 15.26 -0.06 -10.60
C VAL A 91 15.23 1.15 -11.55
N SER A 92 14.10 1.85 -11.63
CA SER A 92 14.00 3.06 -12.45
C SER A 92 14.85 4.22 -11.94
N LEU A 93 15.01 4.37 -10.61
CA LEU A 93 15.94 5.34 -10.02
C LEU A 93 17.39 5.05 -10.40
N PHE A 94 17.78 3.77 -10.43
CA PHE A 94 19.09 3.38 -10.96
C PHE A 94 19.19 3.67 -12.46
N ALA A 95 18.15 3.39 -13.25
CA ALA A 95 18.14 3.68 -14.69
C ALA A 95 18.34 5.16 -14.99
N PHE A 96 17.77 6.07 -14.19
CA PHE A 96 18.02 7.51 -14.28
C PHE A 96 19.50 7.86 -14.19
N THR A 97 20.28 7.15 -13.37
CA THR A 97 21.72 7.43 -13.22
C THR A 97 22.54 7.03 -14.45
N PHE A 98 22.03 6.11 -15.28
CA PHE A 98 22.68 5.68 -16.53
C PHE A 98 22.16 6.42 -17.77
N ALA A 99 20.96 7.02 -17.69
CA ALA A 99 20.35 7.75 -18.79
C ALA A 99 21.03 9.11 -19.02
N ALA A 100 21.87 9.20 -20.05
CA ALA A 100 22.53 10.44 -20.45
C ALA A 100 21.83 11.16 -21.61
N GLU A 101 20.85 10.53 -22.27
CA GLU A 101 20.13 11.08 -23.43
C GLU A 101 18.70 11.49 -23.11
N PHE A 102 18.18 12.51 -23.81
CA PHE A 102 16.82 13.03 -23.65
C PHE A 102 15.75 11.93 -23.77
N TRP A 103 15.86 11.06 -24.77
CA TRP A 103 14.91 9.96 -24.97
C TRP A 103 14.97 8.91 -23.85
N GLY A 104 16.18 8.65 -23.33
CA GLY A 104 16.36 7.76 -22.18
C GLY A 104 15.73 8.32 -20.92
N LEU A 105 15.97 9.60 -20.63
CA LEU A 105 15.34 10.33 -19.51
C LEU A 105 13.82 10.36 -19.65
N MET A 106 13.30 10.60 -20.85
CA MET A 106 11.87 10.64 -21.10
C MET A 106 11.19 9.29 -20.86
N SER A 107 11.80 8.20 -21.34
CA SER A 107 11.30 6.85 -21.07
C SER A 107 11.33 6.52 -19.56
N CYS A 108 12.41 6.87 -18.87
CA CYS A 108 12.53 6.68 -17.42
C CYS A 108 11.47 7.51 -16.65
N SER A 109 11.22 8.76 -17.06
CA SER A 109 10.21 9.63 -16.47
C SER A 109 8.79 9.11 -16.62
N ILE A 110 8.44 8.58 -17.79
CA ILE A 110 7.12 7.97 -18.02
C ILE A 110 6.96 6.72 -17.14
N PHE A 111 7.96 5.84 -17.13
CA PHE A 111 7.92 4.61 -16.34
C PHE A 111 7.86 4.89 -14.83
N PHE A 112 8.71 5.80 -14.35
CA PHE A 112 8.71 6.21 -12.94
C PHE A 112 7.39 6.86 -12.55
N GLY A 113 6.90 7.82 -13.34
CA GLY A 113 5.62 8.49 -13.09
C GLY A 113 4.47 7.50 -13.00
N PHE A 114 4.35 6.59 -13.97
CA PHE A 114 3.35 5.53 -13.96
C PHE A 114 3.42 4.65 -12.70
N MET A 115 4.62 4.28 -12.28
CA MET A 115 4.81 3.41 -11.12
C MET A 115 4.52 4.14 -9.79
N VAL A 116 4.92 5.42 -9.66
CA VAL A 116 4.54 6.28 -8.51
C VAL A 116 3.02 6.44 -8.46
N GLY A 117 2.38 6.67 -9.60
CA GLY A 117 0.93 6.77 -9.69
C GLY A 117 0.23 5.47 -9.27
N THR A 118 0.80 4.34 -9.68
CA THR A 118 0.30 3.02 -9.29
C THR A 118 0.38 2.83 -7.77
N VAL A 119 1.55 3.09 -7.18
CA VAL A 119 1.79 3.06 -5.72
C VAL A 119 0.85 4.01 -4.97
N GLY A 120 0.67 5.24 -5.47
CA GLY A 120 -0.25 6.20 -4.86
C GLY A 120 -1.72 5.74 -4.88
N GLY A 121 -2.12 4.97 -5.90
CA GLY A 121 -3.47 4.43 -6.04
C GLY A 121 -3.71 3.15 -5.23
N THR A 122 -2.71 2.28 -5.11
CA THR A 122 -2.73 1.04 -4.30
C THR A 122 -2.58 1.31 -2.81
N HIS A 123 -2.05 2.47 -2.44
CA HIS A 123 -1.78 2.86 -1.06
C HIS A 123 -3.00 2.81 -0.13
N ILE A 124 -4.12 3.45 -0.50
CA ILE A 124 -5.34 3.49 0.36
C ILE A 124 -5.96 2.09 0.52
N PRO A 125 -6.12 1.29 -0.54
CA PRO A 125 -6.72 -0.03 -0.41
C PRO A 125 -5.81 -1.07 0.25
N LEU A 126 -4.50 -0.81 0.32
CA LEU A 126 -3.54 -1.62 1.08
C LEU A 126 -3.68 -1.38 2.58
N LEU A 127 -3.91 -0.13 3.03
CA LEU A 127 -4.30 0.15 4.42
C LEU A 127 -5.59 -0.57 4.84
N ALA A 128 -6.52 -0.72 3.89
CA ALA A 128 -7.81 -1.36 4.11
C ALA A 128 -7.71 -2.88 4.24
N GLU A 129 -6.59 -3.50 3.86
CA GLU A 129 -6.41 -4.94 4.04
C GLU A 129 -6.36 -5.30 5.53
N ASP A 130 -7.01 -6.41 5.91
CA ASP A 130 -6.93 -6.99 7.26
C ASP A 130 -5.49 -7.34 7.63
N ASP A 131 -4.62 -7.53 6.63
CA ASP A 131 -3.20 -7.73 6.82
C ASP A 131 -2.49 -6.50 7.44
N VAL A 132 -3.03 -5.28 7.32
CA VAL A 132 -2.36 -4.05 7.79
C VAL A 132 -3.07 -3.42 8.98
N VAL A 133 -4.35 -3.08 8.87
CA VAL A 133 -5.14 -2.43 9.96
C VAL A 133 -6.52 -3.05 10.14
N GLY A 134 -7.12 -3.58 9.06
CA GLY A 134 -8.52 -3.99 9.05
C GLY A 134 -9.50 -2.81 8.97
N ILE A 135 -10.71 -3.07 8.50
CA ILE A 135 -11.69 -2.03 8.13
C ILE A 135 -12.14 -1.21 9.36
N GLU A 136 -12.20 -1.80 10.54
CA GLU A 136 -12.74 -1.15 11.75
C GLU A 136 -11.92 0.06 12.24
N ARG A 137 -10.60 0.06 11.98
CA ARG A 137 -9.67 1.12 12.45
C ARG A 137 -9.01 1.89 11.32
N MET A 138 -9.43 1.65 10.07
CA MET A 138 -8.81 2.18 8.87
C MET A 138 -8.79 3.72 8.84
N SER A 139 -9.87 4.38 9.25
CA SER A 139 -9.97 5.85 9.21
C SER A 139 -8.95 6.54 10.13
N SER A 140 -8.80 6.03 11.36
CA SER A 140 -7.81 6.53 12.32
C SER A 140 -6.38 6.22 11.85
N ALA A 141 -6.13 5.00 11.37
CA ALA A 141 -4.81 4.61 10.88
C ALA A 141 -4.39 5.42 9.65
N ALA A 142 -5.30 5.67 8.71
CA ALA A 142 -5.04 6.50 7.55
C ALA A 142 -4.66 7.93 7.95
N GLY A 143 -5.37 8.52 8.93
CA GLY A 143 -5.03 9.85 9.45
C GLY A 143 -3.62 9.90 10.07
N VAL A 144 -3.29 8.95 10.93
CA VAL A 144 -1.94 8.86 11.56
C VAL A 144 -0.86 8.60 10.51
N TYR A 145 -1.13 7.73 9.54
CA TYR A 145 -0.19 7.44 8.47
C TYR A 145 0.09 8.67 7.61
N VAL A 146 -0.95 9.38 7.17
CA VAL A 146 -0.82 10.61 6.36
C VAL A 146 -0.09 11.70 7.15
N PHE A 147 -0.31 11.78 8.46
CA PHE A 147 0.46 12.67 9.33
C PHE A 147 1.96 12.36 9.30
N ILE A 148 2.35 11.09 9.46
CA ILE A 148 3.76 10.65 9.37
C ILE A 148 4.33 10.95 7.97
N GLN A 149 3.55 10.68 6.93
CA GLN A 149 3.93 10.95 5.55
C GLN A 149 4.15 12.45 5.29
N SER A 150 3.35 13.32 5.92
CA SER A 150 3.49 14.77 5.82
C SER A 150 4.80 15.27 6.43
N ILE A 151 5.30 14.62 7.48
CA ILE A 151 6.62 14.92 8.05
C ILE A 151 7.72 14.60 7.03
N ALA A 152 7.64 13.45 6.36
CA ALA A 152 8.54 13.13 5.23
C ALA A 152 8.41 14.14 4.08
N GLY A 153 7.18 14.56 3.76
CA GLY A 153 6.94 15.57 2.71
C GLY A 153 7.51 16.95 3.05
N LEU A 154 7.48 17.34 4.33
CA LEU A 154 8.10 18.57 4.80
C LEU A 154 9.63 18.45 4.83
N ALA A 155 10.16 17.29 5.23
CA ALA A 155 11.59 17.03 5.30
C ALA A 155 12.23 16.76 3.92
N GLY A 156 11.44 16.34 2.93
CA GLY A 156 11.91 15.97 1.59
C GLY A 156 12.65 17.11 0.87
N PRO A 157 12.02 18.28 0.64
CA PRO A 157 12.67 19.42 0.00
C PRO A 157 13.95 19.93 0.68
N PRO A 158 14.04 20.11 2.02
CA PRO A 158 15.28 20.53 2.66
C PRO A 158 16.36 19.46 2.65
N LEU A 159 16.01 18.18 2.84
CA LEU A 159 16.97 17.08 2.66
C LEU A 159 17.52 17.06 1.23
N ALA A 160 16.63 17.27 0.25
CA ALA A 160 16.99 17.41 -1.15
C ALA A 160 17.92 18.63 -1.39
N GLY A 161 17.61 19.80 -0.84
CA GLY A 161 18.49 20.97 -0.96
C GLY A 161 19.91 20.67 -0.46
N LEU A 162 20.03 20.10 0.74
CA LEU A 162 21.31 19.72 1.33
C LEU A 162 22.08 18.67 0.50
N LEU A 163 21.37 17.70 -0.07
CA LEU A 163 21.97 16.68 -0.94
C LEU A 163 22.58 17.30 -2.21
N VAL A 164 21.94 18.31 -2.80
CA VAL A 164 22.48 19.02 -3.97
C VAL A 164 23.68 19.87 -3.62
N ASP A 165 23.58 20.64 -2.54
CA ASP A 165 24.63 21.56 -2.10
C ASP A 165 25.94 20.82 -1.81
N GLN A 166 25.85 19.62 -1.23
CA GLN A 166 27.03 18.80 -0.95
C GLN A 166 27.52 17.98 -2.14
N SER A 167 26.63 17.53 -3.02
CA SER A 167 27.01 16.50 -4.00
C SER A 167 27.67 17.06 -5.25
N LYS A 168 27.26 18.24 -5.75
CA LYS A 168 27.62 18.78 -7.10
C LYS A 168 27.51 17.77 -8.27
N ILE A 169 27.03 16.56 -8.00
CA ILE A 169 26.92 15.39 -8.87
C ILE A 169 25.55 14.78 -8.57
N TYR A 170 24.59 15.01 -9.46
CA TYR A 170 23.20 14.61 -9.30
C TYR A 170 23.03 13.10 -9.04
N SER A 171 23.91 12.26 -9.60
CA SER A 171 23.87 10.81 -9.44
C SER A 171 23.89 10.35 -7.97
N ARG A 172 24.59 11.05 -7.06
CA ARG A 172 24.63 10.68 -5.63
C ARG A 172 23.28 10.87 -4.94
N ALA A 173 22.53 11.90 -5.31
CA ALA A 173 21.18 12.11 -4.80
C ALA A 173 20.26 10.95 -5.22
N PHE A 174 20.33 10.52 -6.49
CA PHE A 174 19.57 9.36 -6.97
C PHE A 174 19.95 8.06 -6.25
N TYR A 175 21.25 7.80 -6.00
CA TYR A 175 21.66 6.64 -5.20
C TYR A 175 21.13 6.69 -3.76
N SER A 176 21.14 7.87 -3.12
CA SER A 176 20.59 8.03 -1.77
C SER A 176 19.09 7.74 -1.71
N CYS A 177 18.35 8.16 -2.74
CA CYS A 177 16.92 7.89 -2.86
C CYS A 177 16.64 6.43 -3.22
N ALA A 178 17.47 5.80 -4.07
CA ALA A 178 17.38 4.38 -4.34
C ALA A 178 17.64 3.54 -3.08
N ALA A 179 18.59 3.95 -2.22
CA ALA A 179 18.81 3.33 -0.92
C ALA A 179 17.60 3.52 0.00
N GLY A 180 17.02 4.73 0.07
CA GLY A 180 15.77 4.97 0.79
C GLY A 180 14.61 4.10 0.31
N MET A 181 14.46 3.95 -1.00
CA MET A 181 13.47 3.05 -1.61
C MET A 181 13.75 1.57 -1.31
N ALA A 182 15.02 1.17 -1.19
CA ALA A 182 15.38 -0.17 -0.75
C ALA A 182 14.98 -0.43 0.70
N VAL A 183 15.21 0.53 1.59
CA VAL A 183 14.73 0.46 2.97
C VAL A 183 13.20 0.38 2.99
N ALA A 184 12.51 1.17 2.16
CA ALA A 184 11.05 1.12 2.02
C ALA A 184 10.56 -0.28 1.60
N ALA A 185 11.19 -0.87 0.57
CA ALA A 185 10.87 -2.23 0.11
C ALA A 185 11.07 -3.28 1.20
N VAL A 186 12.17 -3.18 1.96
CA VAL A 186 12.45 -4.09 3.09
C VAL A 186 11.41 -3.89 4.20
N CYS A 187 11.09 -2.65 4.57
CA CYS A 187 10.04 -2.35 5.56
C CYS A 187 8.69 -2.95 5.16
N LEU A 188 8.31 -2.81 3.88
CA LEU A 188 7.07 -3.37 3.34
C LEU A 188 7.10 -4.90 3.34
N ALA A 189 8.22 -5.51 2.95
CA ALA A 189 8.40 -6.97 3.01
C ALA A 189 8.34 -7.50 4.46
N LEU A 190 8.80 -6.71 5.44
CA LEU A 190 8.79 -7.05 6.86
C LEU A 190 7.40 -6.92 7.52
N VAL A 191 6.45 -6.18 6.93
CA VAL A 191 5.06 -6.11 7.44
C VAL A 191 4.47 -7.52 7.59
N ARG A 192 4.81 -8.43 6.68
CA ARG A 192 4.31 -9.81 6.64
C ARG A 192 4.84 -10.74 7.73
N PRO A 193 6.17 -10.91 7.90
CA PRO A 193 6.71 -11.70 8.99
C PRO A 193 6.41 -11.08 10.34
N CYS A 194 6.30 -9.73 10.46
CA CYS A 194 5.89 -9.10 11.71
C CYS A 194 4.47 -9.52 12.13
N LYS A 195 3.51 -9.57 11.20
CA LYS A 195 2.16 -10.05 11.49
C LYS A 195 2.12 -11.57 11.76
N THR A 196 2.81 -12.35 10.93
CA THR A 196 2.87 -13.83 11.08
C THR A 196 3.55 -14.25 12.38
N GLY A 197 4.60 -13.53 12.79
CA GLY A 197 5.30 -13.73 14.07
C GLY A 197 4.48 -13.27 15.28
N LEU A 198 3.62 -12.25 15.14
CA LEU A 198 2.63 -11.91 16.17
C LEU A 198 1.56 -13.01 16.31
N CYS A 199 1.14 -13.63 15.20
CA CYS A 199 0.21 -14.75 15.22
C CYS A 199 0.82 -16.05 15.79
N GLN A 200 2.15 -16.22 15.76
CA GLN A 200 2.85 -17.38 16.34
C GLN A 200 3.34 -17.16 17.78
N GLY A 201 3.23 -15.96 18.34
CA GLY A 201 3.69 -15.60 19.68
C GLY A 201 2.86 -16.12 20.85
N HIS A 202 1.92 -17.05 20.64
CA HIS A 202 1.18 -17.73 21.71
C HIS A 202 1.07 -19.25 21.48
N PRO A 203 2.13 -20.04 21.72
CA PRO A 203 1.99 -21.47 21.97
C PRO A 203 2.18 -21.73 23.48
N ALA A 204 1.11 -21.68 24.27
CA ALA A 204 1.02 -22.36 25.57
C ALA A 204 -0.41 -22.27 26.13
N GLY A 205 -1.21 -23.30 25.86
CA GLY A 205 -2.54 -23.47 26.42
C GLY A 205 -3.31 -24.48 25.60
N GLU A 206 -3.01 -25.77 25.75
CA GLU A 206 -3.89 -26.85 25.32
C GLU A 206 -5.31 -26.58 25.81
N GLY A 207 -6.24 -26.51 24.87
CA GLY A 207 -7.63 -26.17 25.13
C GLY A 207 -8.41 -26.07 23.81
N GLN A 208 -8.42 -27.17 23.06
CA GLN A 208 -9.42 -27.58 22.06
C GLN A 208 -10.43 -26.49 21.61
N ALA A 209 -10.15 -25.82 20.48
CA ALA A 209 -11.07 -24.87 19.85
C ALA A 209 -11.77 -25.52 18.65
N GLU A 210 -13.00 -25.97 18.89
CA GLU A 210 -13.97 -26.33 17.87
C GLU A 210 -14.37 -25.12 17.01
N SER A 211 -14.63 -25.41 15.73
CA SER A 211 -15.07 -24.49 14.67
C SER A 211 -16.27 -23.59 15.08
N PRO A 212 -16.25 -22.27 14.80
CA PRO A 212 -17.28 -21.32 15.23
C PRO A 212 -18.56 -21.37 14.37
N ARG A 213 -18.92 -22.53 13.82
CA ARG A 213 -20.11 -22.73 12.97
C ARG A 213 -21.24 -23.52 13.65
N GLY A 214 -21.03 -24.02 14.87
CA GLY A 214 -22.01 -24.81 15.64
C GLY A 214 -22.79 -24.06 16.72
N LYS A 215 -22.37 -22.85 17.13
CA LYS A 215 -22.97 -22.16 18.29
C LYS A 215 -24.23 -21.34 17.98
N ALA A 216 -24.52 -21.02 16.72
CA ALA A 216 -25.70 -20.25 16.35
C ALA A 216 -27.01 -21.09 16.31
N LEU A 217 -26.93 -22.42 16.55
CA LEU A 217 -28.09 -23.32 16.51
C LEU A 217 -28.49 -23.84 17.91
N GLN A 218 -27.72 -23.56 18.96
CA GLN A 218 -27.92 -24.14 20.29
C GLN A 218 -28.60 -23.19 21.30
N ASP A 219 -28.84 -21.94 20.91
CA ASP A 219 -29.53 -20.93 21.73
C ASP A 219 -30.93 -20.60 21.20
N ILE A 220 -31.68 -21.63 20.74
CA ILE A 220 -33.12 -21.50 20.53
C ILE A 220 -33.83 -22.09 21.76
N PRO A 221 -34.59 -21.29 22.54
CA PRO A 221 -35.39 -21.81 23.64
C PRO A 221 -36.40 -22.84 23.12
N GLU A 222 -36.50 -24.00 23.77
CA GLU A 222 -37.34 -25.11 23.30
C GLU A 222 -38.84 -24.78 23.25
N ASP A 223 -39.29 -23.74 23.97
CA ASP A 223 -40.67 -23.23 23.92
C ASP A 223 -41.06 -22.66 22.53
N PHE A 224 -40.08 -22.26 21.71
CA PHE A 224 -40.33 -21.74 20.37
C PHE A 224 -40.47 -22.82 19.30
N LEU A 225 -40.06 -24.07 19.58
CA LEU A 225 -40.11 -25.17 18.60
C LEU A 225 -41.45 -25.93 18.60
N GLU A 226 -42.19 -25.92 19.71
CA GLU A 226 -43.48 -26.64 19.78
C GLU A 226 -44.69 -25.85 19.25
N MET A 227 -44.54 -24.55 18.96
CA MET A 227 -45.68 -23.72 18.53
C MET A 227 -45.89 -23.64 17.00
N ASP A 228 -44.98 -24.18 16.18
CA ASP A 228 -45.06 -24.10 14.70
C ASP A 228 -45.38 -25.42 13.99
N LEU A 229 -45.58 -26.53 14.72
CA LEU A 229 -46.08 -27.80 14.14
C LEU A 229 -47.59 -28.00 14.33
N GLY A 230 -48.28 -27.00 14.89
CA GLY A 230 -49.69 -27.03 15.21
C GLY A 230 -50.59 -26.36 14.17
N LYS A 231 -50.28 -26.38 12.86
CA LYS A 231 -51.31 -26.03 11.86
C LYS A 231 -50.99 -26.45 10.43
N ASN A 232 -51.95 -27.20 9.89
CA ASN A 232 -52.19 -27.52 8.48
C ASN A 232 -51.34 -28.64 7.88
N GLU A 233 -51.74 -29.88 8.17
CA GLU A 233 -52.18 -30.79 7.09
C GLU A 233 -53.44 -31.57 7.52
N HIS A 234 -54.60 -30.96 7.31
CA HIS A 234 -55.88 -31.67 7.29
C HIS A 234 -56.57 -31.42 5.94
N LYS A 235 -56.34 -32.33 4.98
CA LYS A 235 -57.25 -32.75 3.89
C LYS A 235 -56.48 -33.69 2.97
N GLY A 236 -56.64 -35.00 3.10
CA GLY A 236 -57.67 -35.78 2.39
C GLY A 236 -56.95 -36.53 1.25
N HIS A 237 -57.10 -37.83 1.02
CA HIS A 237 -58.33 -38.61 0.99
C HIS A 237 -57.95 -40.10 0.82
N VAL A 238 -58.63 -41.02 1.53
CA VAL A 238 -59.22 -42.30 1.04
C VAL A 238 -58.26 -43.37 0.48
N LYS A 239 -58.37 -44.67 0.78
CA LYS A 239 -59.20 -45.52 1.64
C LYS A 239 -58.60 -46.94 1.55
N THR A 240 -58.77 -47.67 2.64
CA THR A 240 -58.50 -49.07 2.97
C THR A 240 -58.57 -50.14 1.85
N GLU A 241 -57.63 -51.09 1.98
CA GLU A 241 -57.59 -52.53 1.57
C GLU A 241 -58.91 -53.31 1.69
N PRO A 242 -58.99 -54.61 1.26
CA PRO A 242 -57.96 -55.49 0.69
C PRO A 242 -58.25 -56.03 -0.72
#